data_AF-A0A8T4UBA9-F1
#
_entry.id   AF-A0A8T4UBA9-F1
#
_cell.length_a   1.000
_cell.length_b   1.000
_cell.length_c   1.000
_cell.angle_alpha   90.00
_cell.angle_beta   90.00
_cell.angle_gamma   90.00
#
_symmetry.space_group_name_H-M   'P 1'
#
loop_
_entity.id
_entity.type
_entity.pdbx_description
1 polymer ?
#
loop_
_entity_poly.entity_id
_entity_poly.type
_entity_poly.pdbx_seq_one_letter_code
_entity_poly.pdbx_strand_id
1 'polypeptide(L)'
;MPKRSKLEIIQNILNIIKDNNNSIKPTPLLRKTNLSSVRFKEYYTYLINKQFIFEIEDKQGNKRVSLTDKGYNFLSRYKSIVEFINEFEL
;
A
#
# COMPACT_ATOMS: atom_id res chain seq x y z
N MET A 1 10.00 -6.93 -18.71
CA MET A 1 9.56 -5.93 -17.71
C MET A 1 10.52 -5.93 -16.55
N PRO A 2 11.08 -4.77 -16.14
CA PRO A 2 11.94 -4.70 -14.97
C PRO A 2 11.18 -5.15 -13.71
N LYS A 3 11.90 -5.78 -12.78
CA LYS A 3 11.34 -6.22 -11.52
C LYS A 3 10.97 -5.00 -10.68
N ARG A 4 9.71 -4.93 -10.24
CA ARG A 4 9.22 -3.82 -9.42
C ARG A 4 10.07 -3.65 -8.17
N SER A 5 10.44 -2.41 -7.87
CA SER A 5 11.22 -2.09 -6.67
C SER A 5 10.37 -2.28 -5.40
N LYS A 6 11.04 -2.43 -4.25
CA LYS A 6 10.34 -2.52 -2.95
C LYS A 6 9.45 -1.30 -2.69
N LEU A 7 9.93 -0.11 -3.06
CA LEU A 7 9.21 1.15 -2.86
C LEU A 7 7.97 1.24 -3.77
N GLU A 8 8.08 0.81 -5.03
CA GLU A 8 6.94 0.75 -5.96
C GLU A 8 5.86 -0.22 -5.48
N ILE A 9 6.25 -1.37 -4.91
CA ILE A 9 5.29 -2.34 -4.37
C ILE A 9 4.55 -1.73 -3.18
N ILE A 10 5.29 -1.13 -2.23
CA ILE A 10 4.70 -0.43 -1.08
C ILE A 10 3.75 0.67 -1.56
N GLN A 11 4.22 1.54 -2.45
CA GLN A 11 3.42 2.65 -2.99
C GLN A 11 2.13 2.14 -3.64
N ASN A 12 2.20 1.06 -4.41
CA ASN A 12 1.04 0.53 -5.09
C ASN A 12 0.01 -0.09 -4.12
N ILE A 13 0.45 -0.84 -3.11
CA ILE A 13 -0.47 -1.34 -2.06
C ILE A 13 -1.18 -0.17 -1.38
N LEU A 14 -0.44 0.86 -0.99
CA LEU A 14 -1.00 2.02 -0.28
C LEU A 14 -1.96 2.82 -1.17
N ASN A 15 -1.66 2.99 -2.45
CA ASN A 15 -2.59 3.62 -3.40
C ASN A 15 -3.86 2.81 -3.59
N ILE A 16 -3.78 1.48 -3.72
CA ILE A 16 -4.99 0.65 -3.84
C ILE A 16 -5.91 0.85 -2.62
N ILE A 17 -5.35 0.95 -1.41
CA ILE A 17 -6.14 1.23 -0.19
C ILE A 17 -6.78 2.63 -0.28
N LYS A 18 -5.97 3.65 -0.57
CA LYS A 18 -6.43 5.05 -0.72
C LYS A 18 -7.57 5.18 -1.73
N ASP A 19 -7.41 4.59 -2.90
CA ASP A 19 -8.34 4.66 -4.03
C ASP A 19 -9.62 3.86 -3.79
N ASN A 20 -9.65 3.00 -2.76
CA ASN A 20 -10.84 2.30 -2.28
C ASN A 20 -11.44 3.01 -1.05
N ASN A 21 -11.56 4.33 -1.12
CA ASN A 21 -12.10 5.20 -0.07
C ASN A 21 -11.43 4.95 1.29
N ASN A 22 -10.11 4.70 1.28
CA ASN A 22 -9.33 4.35 2.46
C ASN A 22 -9.88 3.15 3.26
N SER A 23 -10.56 2.21 2.61
CA SER A 23 -11.19 1.09 3.30
C SER A 23 -11.42 -0.10 2.37
N ILE A 24 -10.58 -1.13 2.47
CA ILE A 24 -10.67 -2.33 1.61
C ILE A 24 -10.47 -3.61 2.43
N LYS A 25 -11.16 -4.69 2.05
CA LYS A 25 -10.93 -6.02 2.65
C LYS A 25 -9.56 -6.59 2.20
N PRO A 26 -8.83 -7.37 3.02
CA PRO A 26 -7.53 -7.93 2.65
C PRO A 26 -7.54 -8.78 1.36
N THR A 27 -8.61 -9.57 1.14
CA THR A 27 -8.70 -10.45 -0.03
C THR A 27 -8.80 -9.67 -1.36
N PRO A 28 -9.73 -8.70 -1.52
CA PRO A 28 -9.71 -7.78 -2.66
C PRO A 28 -8.40 -7.01 -2.82
N LEU A 29 -7.76 -6.59 -1.72
CA LEU A 29 -6.48 -5.90 -1.77
C LEU A 29 -5.40 -6.78 -2.40
N LEU A 30 -5.21 -8.02 -1.92
CA LEU A 30 -4.30 -9.01 -2.52
C LEU A 30 -4.52 -9.12 -4.03
N ARG A 31 -5.79 -9.34 -4.46
CA ARG A 31 -6.13 -9.53 -5.88
C ARG A 31 -5.76 -8.32 -6.75
N LYS A 32 -5.84 -7.10 -6.21
CA LYS A 32 -5.49 -5.87 -6.94
C LYS A 32 -3.98 -5.58 -7.00
N THR A 33 -3.16 -6.16 -6.12
CA THR A 33 -1.71 -5.87 -6.06
C THR A 33 -0.88 -6.58 -7.12
N ASN A 34 -1.45 -7.57 -7.81
CA ASN A 34 -0.73 -8.46 -8.74
C ASN A 34 0.51 -9.13 -8.08
N LEU A 35 0.43 -9.41 -6.78
CA LEU A 35 1.44 -10.14 -6.02
C LEU A 35 0.97 -11.59 -5.78
N SER A 36 1.93 -12.51 -5.63
CA SER A 36 1.62 -13.83 -5.07
C SER A 36 1.16 -13.69 -3.62
N SER A 37 0.34 -14.61 -3.13
CA SER A 37 -0.17 -14.60 -1.76
C SER A 37 0.95 -14.53 -0.70
N VAL A 38 2.07 -15.22 -0.96
CA VAL A 38 3.25 -15.22 -0.08
C VAL A 38 3.87 -13.83 0.01
N ARG A 39 4.19 -13.21 -1.14
CA ARG A 39 4.78 -11.86 -1.17
C ARG A 39 3.83 -10.82 -0.60
N PHE A 40 2.55 -10.91 -0.94
CA PHE A 40 1.55 -10.02 -0.38
C PHE A 40 1.55 -10.09 1.15
N LYS A 41 1.55 -11.30 1.73
CA LYS A 41 1.57 -11.47 3.19
C LYS A 41 2.80 -10.84 3.84
N GLU A 42 3.98 -10.97 3.22
CA GLU A 42 5.23 -10.33 3.68
C GLU A 42 5.10 -8.81 3.71
N TYR A 43 4.69 -8.20 2.59
CA TYR A 43 4.52 -6.74 2.50
C TYR A 43 3.40 -6.24 3.42
N TYR A 44 2.28 -6.95 3.46
CA TYR A 44 1.14 -6.61 4.30
C TYR A 44 1.52 -6.57 5.79
N THR A 45 2.21 -7.62 6.26
CA THR A 45 2.72 -7.69 7.64
C THR A 45 3.74 -6.58 7.90
N TYR A 46 4.64 -6.32 6.96
CA TYR A 46 5.60 -5.21 7.06
C TYR A 46 4.89 -3.86 7.20
N LEU A 47 3.85 -3.60 6.42
CA LEU A 47 3.11 -2.33 6.42
C LEU A 47 2.35 -2.12 7.74
N ILE A 48 1.75 -3.16 8.31
CA ILE A 48 1.13 -3.12 9.64
C ILE A 48 2.20 -2.84 10.71
N ASN A 49 3.28 -3.64 10.73
CA ASN A 49 4.34 -3.53 11.73
C ASN A 49 5.06 -2.18 11.69
N LYS A 50 5.15 -1.56 10.51
CA LYS A 50 5.71 -0.22 10.33
C LYS A 50 4.66 0.89 10.42
N GLN A 51 3.42 0.57 10.76
CA GLN A 51 2.31 1.50 10.97
C GLN A 51 2.02 2.37 9.74
N PHE A 52 2.18 1.84 8.53
CA PHE A 52 1.68 2.51 7.31
C PHE A 52 0.19 2.26 7.10
N ILE A 53 -0.31 1.12 7.59
CA ILE A 53 -1.71 0.70 7.52
C ILE A 53 -2.14 0.13 8.87
N PHE A 54 -3.44 0.04 9.09
CA PHE A 54 -4.04 -0.65 10.22
C PHE A 54 -5.27 -1.45 9.79
N GLU A 55 -5.60 -2.47 10.57
CA GLU A 55 -6.81 -3.26 10.40
C GLU A 55 -7.92 -2.75 11.33
N ILE A 56 -9.15 -2.70 10.81
CA ILE A 56 -10.38 -2.50 11.57
C ILE A 56 -11.22 -3.76 11.37
N GLU A 57 -11.72 -4.31 12.46
CA GLU A 57 -12.65 -5.44 12.42
C GLU A 57 -14.05 -4.94 12.78
N ASP A 58 -15.04 -5.29 11.96
CA ASP A 58 -16.44 -4.99 12.28
C ASP A 58 -17.03 -6.01 13.28
N LYS A 59 -18.25 -5.75 13.76
CA LYS A 59 -18.95 -6.64 14.69
C LYS A 59 -19.21 -8.05 14.15
N GLN A 60 -19.06 -8.27 12.84
CA GLN A 60 -19.28 -9.55 12.15
C GLN A 60 -17.94 -10.25 11.84
N GLY A 61 -16.81 -9.72 12.31
CA GLY A 61 -15.48 -10.27 12.08
C GLY A 61 -14.91 -9.94 10.70
N ASN A 62 -15.54 -9.05 9.91
CA ASN A 62 -14.96 -8.64 8.64
C ASN A 62 -13.84 -7.64 8.87
N LYS A 63 -12.64 -8.02 8.45
CA LYS A 63 -11.47 -7.15 8.45
C LYS A 63 -11.49 -6.19 7.28
N ARG A 64 -11.18 -4.92 7.55
CA ARG A 64 -10.91 -3.86 6.58
C ARG A 64 -9.59 -3.20 6.90
N VAL A 65 -8.96 -2.64 5.89
CA VAL A 65 -7.63 -2.05 5.94
C VAL A 65 -7.73 -0.60 5.53
N SER A 66 -7.06 0.26 6.32
CA SER A 66 -6.99 1.70 6.11
C SER A 66 -5.56 2.20 6.27
N LEU A 67 -5.23 3.30 5.61
CA LEU A 67 -3.97 4.02 5.76
C LEU A 67 -3.94 4.76 7.10
N THR A 68 -2.76 4.80 7.71
CA THR A 68 -2.43 5.76 8.79
C THR A 68 -1.94 7.08 8.19
N ASP A 69 -1.76 8.10 9.02
CA ASP A 69 -1.09 9.36 8.62
C ASP A 69 0.31 9.10 8.04
N LYS A 70 1.03 8.13 8.59
CA LYS A 70 2.34 7.70 8.06
C LYS A 70 2.22 7.09 6.66
N GLY A 71 1.16 6.33 6.39
CA GLY A 71 0.81 5.83 5.07
C GLY A 71 0.59 6.96 4.06
N TYR A 72 -0.22 7.95 4.42
CA TYR A 72 -0.44 9.14 3.60
C TYR A 72 0.84 9.94 3.35
N ASN A 73 1.65 10.15 4.39
CA ASN A 73 2.92 10.86 4.29
C ASN A 73 3.92 10.16 3.36
N PHE A 74 3.96 8.83 3.37
CA PHE A 74 4.77 8.07 2.43
C PHE A 74 4.34 8.32 0.98
N LEU A 75 3.03 8.25 0.69
CA LEU A 75 2.51 8.48 -0.65
C LEU A 75 2.85 9.89 -1.16
N SER A 76 2.72 10.90 -0.29
CA SER A 76 3.08 12.28 -0.60
C SER A 76 4.57 12.41 -0.97
N ARG A 77 5.47 11.90 -0.11
CA ARG A 77 6.93 11.96 -0.34
C ARG A 77 7.37 11.18 -1.57
N TYR A 78 6.79 9.99 -1.79
CA TYR A 78 7.07 9.19 -2.97
C TYR A 78 6.69 9.96 -4.25
N LYS A 79 5.52 10.62 -4.25
CA LYS A 79 5.09 11.45 -5.37
C LYS A 79 6.09 12.57 -5.64
N SER A 80 6.53 13.31 -4.63
CA SER A 80 7.53 14.38 -4.80
C SER A 80 8.87 13.87 -5.37
N ILE A 81 9.32 12.69 -4.95
CA ILE A 81 10.55 12.07 -5.49
C ILE A 81 10.37 11.72 -6.97
N VAL A 82 9.24 11.12 -7.35
CA VAL A 82 8.96 10.79 -8.76
C VAL A 82 8.85 12.04 -9.62
N GLU A 83 8.16 13.08 -9.13
CA GLU A 83 8.05 14.36 -9.83
C GLU A 83 9.44 15.00 -10.04
N PHE A 84 10.29 14.98 -9.01
CA PHE A 84 11.67 15.45 -9.12
C PHE A 84 12.48 14.65 -10.16
N ILE A 85 12.45 13.32 -10.10
CA ILE A 85 13.17 12.48 -11.07
C ILE A 85 12.72 12.79 -12.51
N ASN A 86 11.41 12.95 -12.72
CA ASN A 86 10.85 13.28 -14.02
C ASN A 86 11.23 14.70 -14.49
N GLU A 87 11.28 15.67 -13.58
CA GLU A 87 11.67 17.06 -13.88
C GLU A 87 13.13 17.16 -14.36
N PHE A 88 14.02 16.35 -13.78
CA PHE A 88 15.45 16.37 -14.08
C PHE A 88 15.90 15.24 -15.03
N GLU A 89 14.96 14.49 -15.62
CA GLU A 89 15.21 13.38 -16.56
C GLU A 89 16.22 12.32 -16.03
N LEU A 90 16.12 11.98 -14.75
CA LEU A 90 17.03 11.04 -14.05
C LEU A 90 16.60 9.57 -14.10
#